data_AF-A0A7V4MK24-F1
#
_entry.id   AF-A0A7V4MK24-F1
#
_cell.length_a   1.000
_cell.length_b   1.000
_cell.length_c   1.000
_cell.angle_alpha   90.00
_cell.angle_beta   90.00
_cell.angle_gamma   90.00
#
_symmetry.space_group_name_H-M   'P 1'
#
loop_
_entity.id
_entity.type
_entity.pdbx_description
1 polymer ?
#
loop_
_entity_poly.entity_id
_entity_poly.type
_entity_poly.pdbx_seq_one_letter_code
_entity_poly.pdbx_strand_id
1 'polypeptide(L)'
;MLGIAAVPLPRESLEHRYWIEQAGDYFKRQGYEITLEYSVKGNGKIDILAERPGQRIAVEVETGKSAPLANLLNAAKAEVDKFVFVAVSPVATSACQEAIEEAKGKVTCPVELLSWLDIS
;
A
#
# COMPACT_ATOMS: atom_id res chain seq x y z
N MET A 1 39.98 5.99 -4.89
CA MET A 1 39.16 6.21 -3.68
C MET A 1 37.78 6.63 -4.18
N LEU A 2 36.83 5.70 -4.24
CA LEU A 2 35.46 5.96 -4.71
C LEU A 2 34.62 6.45 -3.52
N GLY A 3 34.40 7.76 -3.46
CA GLY A 3 33.44 8.35 -2.52
C GLY A 3 32.04 8.19 -3.06
N ILE A 4 31.29 7.23 -2.51
CA ILE A 4 29.83 7.17 -2.68
C ILE A 4 29.23 8.26 -1.79
N ALA A 5 28.92 9.41 -2.37
CA ALA A 5 28.05 10.39 -1.74
C ALA A 5 26.64 9.77 -1.66
N ALA A 6 26.24 9.33 -0.47
CA ALA A 6 24.86 8.94 -0.21
C ALA A 6 23.99 10.19 -0.37
N VAL A 7 23.30 10.30 -1.51
CA VAL A 7 22.28 11.34 -1.71
C VAL A 7 21.21 11.11 -0.63
N PRO A 8 20.88 12.13 0.19
CA PRO A 8 19.83 11.99 1.19
C PRO A 8 18.53 11.58 0.48
N LEU A 9 17.93 10.48 0.90
CA LEU A 9 16.61 10.11 0.41
C LEU A 9 15.64 11.27 0.74
N PRO A 10 14.75 11.65 -0.20
CA PRO A 10 13.72 12.65 0.08
C PRO A 10 12.95 12.29 1.37
N ARG A 11 12.60 13.28 2.20
CA ARG A 11 11.88 13.06 3.48
C ARG A 11 10.60 12.26 3.28
N GLU A 12 9.95 12.46 2.14
CA GLU A 12 8.76 11.71 1.71
C GLU A 12 9.00 10.21 1.57
N SER A 13 10.18 9.80 1.09
CA SER A 13 10.57 8.40 1.02
C SER A 13 10.86 7.80 2.40
N LEU A 14 11.17 8.61 3.41
CA LEU A 14 11.39 8.13 4.79
C LEU A 14 10.07 7.95 5.54
N GLU A 15 9.16 8.91 5.43
CA GLU A 15 7.81 8.80 5.98
C GLU A 15 7.06 7.61 5.40
N HIS A 16 7.07 7.47 4.06
CA HIS A 16 6.42 6.35 3.38
C HIS A 16 7.02 5.01 3.81
N ARG A 17 8.36 4.89 3.86
CA ARG A 17 9.03 3.68 4.34
C ARG A 17 8.68 3.34 5.79
N TYR A 18 8.68 4.33 6.68
CA TYR A 18 8.28 4.12 8.07
C TYR A 18 6.88 3.51 8.16
N TRP A 19 5.92 4.06 7.40
CA TRP A 19 4.55 3.55 7.42
C TRP A 19 4.38 2.21 6.72
N ILE A 20 5.19 1.89 5.71
CA ILE A 20 5.27 0.53 5.15
C ILE A 20 5.72 -0.46 6.23
N GLU A 21 6.73 -0.12 7.04
CA GLU A 21 7.17 -0.98 8.13
C GLU A 21 6.07 -1.16 9.19
N GLN A 22 5.41 -0.08 9.63
CA GLN A 22 4.31 -0.15 10.59
C GLN A 22 3.12 -0.98 10.09
N ALA A 23 2.68 -0.74 8.84
CA ALA A 23 1.60 -1.50 8.22
C ALA A 23 1.99 -2.98 8.06
N GLY A 24 3.22 -3.25 7.62
CA GLY A 24 3.73 -4.62 7.51
C GLY A 24 3.68 -5.35 8.85
N ASP A 25 4.13 -4.71 9.94
CA ASP A 25 4.07 -5.30 11.28
C ASP A 25 2.63 -5.51 11.78
N TYR A 26 1.71 -4.61 11.46
CA TYR A 26 0.28 -4.80 11.74
C TYR A 26 -0.29 -6.06 11.08
N PHE A 27 0.04 -6.33 9.81
CA PHE A 27 -0.37 -7.56 9.14
C PHE A 27 0.38 -8.80 9.66
N LYS A 28 1.66 -8.70 10.03
CA LYS A 28 2.39 -9.81 10.67
C LYS A 28 1.71 -10.26 11.97
N ARG A 29 1.29 -9.30 12.81
CA ARG A 29 0.59 -9.59 14.08
C ARG A 29 -0.73 -10.34 13.87
N GLN A 30 -1.32 -10.26 12.68
CA GLN A 30 -2.53 -10.99 12.29
C GLN A 30 -2.25 -12.35 11.62
N GLY A 31 -0.98 -12.76 11.57
CA GLY A 31 -0.56 -14.05 11.03
C GLY A 31 -0.34 -14.07 9.52
N TYR A 32 -0.07 -12.92 8.89
CA TYR A 32 0.35 -12.86 7.49
C TYR A 32 1.88 -12.91 7.36
N GLU A 33 2.35 -13.59 6.31
CA GLU A 33 3.69 -13.40 5.74
C GLU A 33 3.68 -12.19 4.81
N ILE A 34 4.77 -11.42 4.78
CA ILE A 34 4.78 -10.11 4.11
C ILE A 34 5.90 -10.06 3.07
N THR A 35 5.57 -9.61 1.86
CA THR A 35 6.53 -9.25 0.81
C THR A 35 6.43 -7.74 0.53
N LEU A 36 7.53 -7.02 0.69
CA LEU A 36 7.60 -5.58 0.41
C LEU A 36 7.93 -5.31 -1.06
N GLU A 37 7.44 -4.20 -1.61
CA GLU A 37 7.64 -3.77 -3.00
C GLU A 37 7.38 -4.88 -4.04
N TYR A 38 6.29 -5.63 -3.86
CA TYR A 38 5.95 -6.75 -4.71
C TYR A 38 5.67 -6.27 -6.15
N SER A 39 6.39 -6.82 -7.12
CA SER A 39 6.24 -6.45 -8.53
C SER A 39 5.05 -7.16 -9.18
N VAL A 40 4.12 -6.40 -9.76
CA VAL A 40 2.97 -6.93 -10.49
C VAL A 40 3.35 -7.19 -11.95
N LYS A 41 3.01 -8.38 -12.48
CA LYS A 41 3.23 -8.70 -13.90
C LYS A 41 2.48 -7.69 -14.77
N GLY A 42 3.17 -7.07 -15.72
CA GLY A 42 2.56 -6.10 -16.64
C GLY A 42 2.61 -4.63 -16.21
N ASN A 43 3.50 -4.29 -15.25
CA ASN A 43 3.83 -2.96 -14.73
C ASN A 43 3.05 -2.58 -13.45
N GLY A 44 3.79 -2.09 -12.45
CA GLY A 44 3.29 -1.73 -11.11
C GLY A 44 4.06 -2.40 -9.98
N LYS A 45 4.10 -1.74 -8.82
CA LYS A 45 4.56 -2.29 -7.54
C LYS A 45 3.42 -2.15 -6.54
N ILE A 46 3.29 -3.14 -5.67
CA ILE A 46 2.45 -3.07 -4.48
C ILE A 46 3.39 -2.84 -3.30
N ASP A 47 3.12 -1.83 -2.46
CA ASP A 47 3.96 -1.54 -1.30
C ASP A 47 4.16 -2.77 -0.42
N ILE A 48 3.05 -3.46 -0.10
CA ILE A 48 3.02 -4.66 0.74
C ILE A 48 2.06 -5.68 0.14
N LEU A 49 2.57 -6.89 -0.07
CA LEU A 49 1.75 -8.08 -0.28
C LEU A 49 1.72 -8.91 1.00
N ALA A 50 0.54 -9.09 1.59
CA ALA A 50 0.33 -9.88 2.80
C ALA A 50 -0.39 -11.20 2.46
N GLU A 51 0.20 -12.32 2.85
CA GLU A 51 -0.23 -13.67 2.45
C GLU A 51 -0.40 -14.60 3.66
N ARG A 52 -1.47 -15.38 3.67
CA ARG A 52 -1.68 -16.51 4.59
C ARG A 52 -2.51 -17.59 3.88
N PRO A 53 -2.65 -18.80 4.44
CA PRO A 53 -3.42 -19.86 3.77
C PRO A 53 -4.84 -19.40 3.38
N GLY A 54 -5.11 -19.39 2.07
CA GLY A 54 -6.41 -19.01 1.50
C GLY A 54 -6.70 -17.51 1.46
N GLN A 55 -5.72 -16.64 1.71
CA GLN A 55 -5.92 -15.19 1.58
C GLN A 55 -4.65 -14.43 1.20
N ARG A 56 -4.79 -13.60 0.18
CA ARG A 56 -3.77 -12.71 -0.36
C ARG A 56 -4.29 -11.29 -0.43
N ILE A 57 -3.60 -10.37 0.22
CA ILE A 57 -4.02 -8.97 0.35
C ILE A 57 -2.94 -8.08 -0.26
N ALA A 58 -3.36 -7.23 -1.20
CA ALA A 58 -2.53 -6.10 -1.64
C ALA A 58 -2.77 -4.92 -0.70
N VAL A 59 -1.69 -4.30 -0.23
CA VAL A 59 -1.76 -3.16 0.69
C VAL A 59 -0.92 -2.03 0.11
N GLU A 60 -1.51 -0.84 0.04
CA GLU A 60 -0.82 0.40 -0.38
C GLU A 60 -0.86 1.43 0.73
N VAL A 61 0.30 2.03 1.02
CA VAL A 61 0.46 3.06 2.04
C VAL A 61 0.37 4.43 1.39
N GLU A 62 -0.63 5.21 1.79
CA GLU A 62 -0.96 6.48 1.16
C GLU A 62 -0.63 7.64 2.11
N THR A 63 0.31 8.49 1.70
CA THR A 63 0.74 9.69 2.47
C THR A 63 -0.02 10.95 2.08
N GLY A 64 -0.83 10.89 1.02
CA GLY A 64 -1.60 12.03 0.48
C GLY A 64 -0.90 12.79 -0.65
N LYS A 65 0.23 12.28 -1.13
CA LYS A 65 0.99 12.85 -2.27
C LYS A 65 1.03 11.94 -3.51
N SER A 66 0.60 10.70 -3.32
CA SER A 66 0.50 9.64 -4.30
C SER A 66 -0.82 9.73 -5.09
N ALA A 67 -1.02 8.80 -6.02
CA ALA A 67 -2.23 8.67 -6.83
C ALA A 67 -2.98 7.37 -6.46
N PRO A 68 -3.83 7.37 -5.40
CA PRO A 68 -4.42 6.16 -4.86
C PRO A 68 -5.22 5.36 -5.90
N LEU A 69 -5.94 6.03 -6.79
CA LEU A 69 -6.70 5.36 -7.85
C LEU A 69 -5.82 4.55 -8.80
N ALA A 70 -4.67 5.10 -9.20
CA ALA A 70 -3.75 4.40 -10.09
C ALA A 70 -3.15 3.16 -9.40
N ASN A 71 -2.83 3.29 -8.11
CA ASN A 71 -2.34 2.18 -7.29
C ASN A 71 -3.40 1.06 -7.20
N LEU A 72 -4.64 1.41 -6.86
CA LEU A 72 -5.75 0.46 -6.79
C LEU A 72 -6.00 -0.26 -8.12
N LEU A 73 -6.06 0.47 -9.24
CA LEU A 73 -6.27 -0.12 -10.56
C LEU A 73 -5.11 -1.02 -11.00
N ASN A 74 -3.88 -0.72 -10.58
CA ASN A 74 -2.73 -1.58 -10.87
C ASN A 74 -2.71 -2.83 -9.99
N ALA A 75 -2.96 -2.69 -8.70
CA ALA A 75 -3.01 -3.81 -7.77
C ALA A 75 -4.17 -4.76 -8.08
N ALA A 76 -5.30 -4.25 -8.59
CA ALA A 76 -6.41 -5.09 -9.07
C ALA A 76 -6.06 -5.97 -10.28
N LYS A 77 -4.93 -5.75 -10.95
CA LYS A 77 -4.40 -6.67 -11.97
C LYS A 77 -3.68 -7.86 -11.34
N ALA A 78 -3.29 -7.76 -10.07
CA ALA A 78 -2.76 -8.89 -9.33
C ALA A 78 -3.92 -9.79 -8.86
N GLU A 79 -3.70 -11.10 -8.88
CA GLU A 79 -4.63 -12.08 -8.32
C GLU A 79 -4.58 -11.99 -6.79
N VAL A 80 -5.37 -11.06 -6.22
CA VAL A 80 -5.51 -10.83 -4.78
C VAL A 80 -6.96 -10.94 -4.36
N ASP A 81 -7.19 -11.44 -3.15
CA ASP A 81 -8.52 -11.63 -2.59
C ASP A 81 -9.11 -10.33 -2.05
N LYS A 82 -8.25 -9.37 -1.68
CA LYS A 82 -8.64 -8.07 -1.13
C LYS A 82 -7.55 -7.03 -1.38
N PHE A 83 -7.97 -5.77 -1.52
CA PHE A 83 -7.09 -4.61 -1.49
C PHE A 83 -7.34 -3.76 -0.24
N VAL A 84 -6.28 -3.25 0.39
CA VAL A 84 -6.37 -2.37 1.56
C VAL A 84 -5.53 -1.11 1.34
N PHE A 85 -6.14 0.05 1.47
CA PHE A 85 -5.40 1.29 1.68
C PHE A 85 -5.04 1.45 3.15
N VAL A 86 -3.82 1.92 3.42
CA VAL A 86 -3.41 2.44 4.73
C VAL A 86 -3.13 3.93 4.58
N ALA A 87 -4.09 4.77 4.93
CA ALA A 87 -3.99 6.21 4.85
C ALA A 87 -3.37 6.78 6.13
N VAL A 88 -2.25 7.50 6.01
CA VAL A 88 -1.48 7.95 7.19
C VAL A 88 -1.69 9.42 7.55
N SER A 89 -2.68 10.05 6.92
CA SER A 89 -3.11 11.41 7.23
C SER A 89 -4.59 11.61 6.85
N PRO A 90 -5.26 12.66 7.37
CA PRO A 90 -6.61 13.01 6.93
C PRO A 90 -6.70 13.28 5.43
N VAL A 91 -5.68 13.94 4.85
CA VAL A 91 -5.60 14.21 3.41
C VAL A 91 -5.53 12.91 2.61
N ALA A 92 -4.69 11.97 3.04
CA ALA A 92 -4.62 10.66 2.41
C ALA A 92 -5.94 9.90 2.53
N THR A 93 -6.61 9.99 3.69
CA THR A 93 -7.90 9.32 3.93
C THR A 93 -8.95 9.80 2.95
N SER A 94 -9.07 11.12 2.75
CA SER A 94 -9.97 11.70 1.76
C SER A 94 -9.63 11.24 0.34
N ALA A 95 -8.36 11.27 -0.05
CA ALA A 95 -7.91 10.84 -1.38
C ALA A 95 -8.20 9.35 -1.64
N CYS A 96 -7.99 8.48 -0.65
CA CYS A 96 -8.34 7.06 -0.75
C CYS A 96 -9.84 6.86 -0.88
N GLN A 97 -10.65 7.60 -0.13
CA GLN A 97 -12.11 7.49 -0.20
C GLN A 97 -12.62 7.88 -1.59
N GLU A 98 -12.11 8.98 -2.17
CA GLU A 98 -12.43 9.40 -3.53
C GLU A 98 -12.02 8.34 -4.56
N ALA A 99 -10.82 7.76 -4.43
CA ALA A 99 -10.35 6.70 -5.30
C ALA A 99 -11.21 5.43 -5.23
N ILE A 100 -11.67 5.04 -4.03
CA ILE A 100 -12.58 3.91 -3.84
C ILE A 100 -13.89 4.16 -4.58
N GLU A 101 -14.47 5.35 -4.42
CA GLU A 101 -15.71 5.73 -5.09
C GLU A 101 -15.56 5.71 -6.62
N GLU A 102 -14.47 6.27 -7.14
CA GLU A 102 -14.20 6.29 -8.57
C GLU A 102 -13.91 4.90 -9.16
N ALA A 103 -13.36 3.98 -8.35
CA ALA A 103 -13.06 2.62 -8.76
C ALA A 103 -14.27 1.68 -8.74
N LYS A 104 -15.43 2.12 -8.22
CA LYS A 104 -16.65 1.29 -8.18
C LYS A 104 -17.01 0.76 -9.57
N GLY A 105 -17.19 -0.55 -9.66
CA GLY A 105 -17.46 -1.25 -10.92
C GLY A 105 -16.26 -1.43 -11.85
N LYS A 106 -15.08 -0.87 -11.52
CA LYS A 106 -13.81 -1.06 -12.25
C LYS A 106 -12.93 -2.14 -11.60
N VAL A 107 -13.06 -2.32 -10.29
CA VAL A 107 -12.37 -3.37 -9.52
C VAL A 107 -13.38 -4.36 -8.95
N THR A 108 -13.01 -5.64 -8.97
CA THR A 108 -13.89 -6.76 -8.56
C THR A 108 -13.56 -7.30 -7.18
N CYS A 109 -12.35 -7.05 -6.67
CA CYS A 109 -12.00 -7.41 -5.31
C CYS A 109 -12.58 -6.40 -4.29
N PRO A 110 -12.89 -6.84 -3.06
CA PRO A 110 -13.19 -5.93 -1.96
C PRO A 110 -12.05 -4.93 -1.71
N VAL A 111 -12.42 -3.69 -1.44
CA VAL A 111 -11.49 -2.60 -1.11
C VAL A 111 -11.79 -2.09 0.28
N GLU A 112 -10.81 -2.08 1.17
CA GLU A 112 -10.90 -1.54 2.53
C GLU A 112 -9.97 -0.33 2.70
N LEU A 113 -10.32 0.54 3.64
CA LEU A 113 -9.52 1.69 4.04
C LEU A 113 -9.25 1.62 5.53
N LEU A 114 -7.97 1.54 5.89
CA LEU A 114 -7.46 1.69 7.25
C LEU A 114 -6.77 3.05 7.37
N SER A 115 -6.78 3.59 8.57
CA SER A 115 -6.04 4.80 8.94
C SER A 115 -4.81 4.46 9.79
N TRP A 116 -3.93 5.45 9.99
CA TRP A 116 -2.83 5.30 10.94
C TRP A 116 -3.29 4.94 12.36
N LEU A 117 -4.52 5.29 12.75
CA LEU A 117 -5.08 4.96 14.07
C LEU A 117 -5.42 3.47 14.21
N ASP A 118 -5.68 2.78 13.10
CA ASP A 118 -6.05 1.35 13.11
C ASP A 118 -4.83 0.43 13.21
N ILE A 119 -3.66 0.92 12.79
CA ILE A 119 -2.42 0.12 12.70
C ILE A 119 -1.38 0.45 13.78
N SER A 120 -1.60 1.53 14.53
CA SER A 120 -0.73 1.99 15.63
C SER A 120 -0.98 1.23 16.93
#